data_AF-A0A2N6NML4-F1
#
_entry.id   AF-A0A2N6NML4-F1
#
_cell.length_a   1.000
_cell.length_b   1.000
_cell.length_c   1.000
_cell.angle_alpha   90.00
_cell.angle_beta   90.00
_cell.angle_gamma   90.00
#
_symmetry.space_group_name_H-M   'P 1'
#
loop_
_entity.id
_entity.type
_entity.pdbx_description
1 polymer ?
#
loop_
_entity_poly.entity_id
_entity_poly.type
_entity_poly.pdbx_seq_one_letter_code
_entity_poly.pdbx_strand_id
1 'polypeptide(L)'
;MHAHLEAHFFLSDLRPDNILLDRREREDGLVICDFEQRGNWYEWSPPEILYAQYVENIEREMQRVEAGAAAAPWRDLVALYRSVSLPHKRAVCGKVEDSNWPWFVMTAQQQEKAQVYMIGLLIYCIFEGTSNVRLNIANAYRHEDPEIQFPTFKNSPMLLRKLIQKYTAGAPEWEPYETHPSRDHSSTWPPRATRVIRNGTNLQTEASAGAESNLETEHDVLETALNWWAVELQRAKHFFTTHGETYRDVGECRPTLKEVLLDLQCLQLSELE
;
A
#
# COMPACT_ATOMS: atom_id res chain seq x y z
N MET A 1 10.34 15.83 -7.27
CA MET A 1 10.04 17.27 -7.41
C MET A 1 9.89 17.68 -8.87
N HIS A 2 10.88 17.43 -9.74
CA HIS A 2 10.82 17.74 -11.18
C HIS A 2 9.57 17.18 -11.89
N ALA A 3 9.27 15.89 -11.70
CA ALA A 3 8.06 15.26 -12.26
C ALA A 3 6.77 16.02 -11.88
N HIS A 4 6.60 16.36 -10.61
CA HIS A 4 5.36 16.96 -10.09
C HIS A 4 5.23 18.46 -10.38
N LEU A 5 6.29 19.23 -10.12
CA LEU A 5 6.25 20.69 -10.20
C LEU A 5 6.54 21.23 -11.61
N GLU A 6 7.38 20.56 -12.39
CA GLU A 6 7.82 21.05 -13.69
C GLU A 6 7.15 20.31 -14.84
N ALA A 7 7.07 18.98 -14.77
CA ALA A 7 6.44 18.17 -15.81
C ALA A 7 4.92 17.97 -15.62
N HIS A 8 4.34 18.47 -14.52
CA HIS A 8 2.94 18.28 -14.15
C HIS A 8 2.49 16.82 -14.23
N PHE A 9 3.36 15.93 -13.75
CA PHE A 9 3.25 14.48 -13.82
C PHE A 9 3.34 13.87 -12.41
N PHE A 10 2.75 12.69 -12.21
CA PHE A 10 2.87 11.94 -10.96
C PHE A 10 3.41 10.54 -11.22
N LEU A 11 4.25 10.08 -10.31
CA LEU A 11 4.68 8.68 -10.24
C LEU A 11 3.63 7.89 -9.48
N SER A 12 3.01 6.89 -10.11
CA SER A 12 2.08 5.97 -9.46
C SER A 12 2.70 4.62 -9.09
N ASP A 13 3.92 4.35 -9.53
CA ASP A 13 4.70 3.16 -9.19
C ASP A 13 6.15 3.55 -8.83
N LEU A 14 6.38 3.94 -7.57
CA LEU A 14 7.72 4.23 -7.06
C LEU A 14 8.16 3.13 -6.09
N ARG A 15 9.16 2.36 -6.51
CA ARG A 15 9.74 1.22 -5.77
C ARG A 15 11.20 0.97 -6.20
N PRO A 16 12.01 0.21 -5.43
CA PRO A 16 13.42 -0.02 -5.73
C PRO A 16 13.69 -0.51 -7.17
N ASP A 17 12.83 -1.39 -7.69
CA ASP A 17 12.95 -1.94 -9.04
C ASP A 17 12.90 -0.88 -10.16
N ASN A 18 12.28 0.27 -9.89
CA ASN A 18 12.11 1.36 -10.85
C ASN A 18 13.22 2.42 -10.73
N ILE A 19 14.28 2.15 -9.96
CA ILE A 19 15.43 3.03 -9.75
C ILE A 19 16.70 2.30 -10.17
N LEU A 20 17.34 2.81 -11.22
CA LEU A 20 18.57 2.27 -11.76
C LEU A 20 19.77 3.10 -11.32
N LEU A 21 20.92 2.43 -11.17
CA LEU A 21 22.20 3.05 -10.86
C LEU A 21 23.09 3.08 -12.13
N ASP A 22 23.36 4.27 -12.64
CA ASP A 22 24.36 4.49 -13.69
C ASP A 22 25.77 4.41 -13.07
N ARG A 23 26.45 3.30 -13.34
CA ARG A 23 27.82 3.06 -12.83
C ARG A 23 28.85 4.08 -13.32
N ARG A 24 28.54 4.89 -14.33
CA ARG A 24 29.43 5.94 -14.84
C ARG A 24 29.40 7.18 -13.96
N GLU A 25 28.29 7.42 -13.25
CA GLU A 25 28.10 8.58 -12.38
C GLU A 25 28.07 8.12 -10.92
N ARG A 26 29.11 8.45 -10.15
CA ARG A 26 29.33 7.87 -8.82
C ARG A 26 28.42 8.44 -7.73
N GLU A 27 27.98 9.68 -7.84
CA GLU A 27 27.23 10.38 -6.79
C GLU A 27 25.79 10.72 -7.21
N ASP A 28 25.55 10.98 -8.51
CA ASP A 28 24.24 11.38 -9.04
C ASP A 28 23.62 10.41 -10.06
N GLY A 29 24.20 9.21 -10.20
CA GLY A 29 23.79 8.21 -11.19
C GLY A 29 22.44 7.53 -10.93
N LEU A 30 21.45 8.20 -10.35
CA LEU A 30 20.13 7.64 -10.11
C LEU A 30 19.20 7.95 -11.29
N VAL A 31 18.70 6.89 -11.94
CA VAL A 31 17.76 7.00 -13.06
C VAL A 31 16.44 6.37 -12.67
N ILE A 32 15.37 7.16 -12.62
CA ILE A 32 14.01 6.64 -12.46
C ILE A 32 13.52 6.16 -13.83
N CYS A 33 12.98 4.95 -13.87
CA CYS A 33 12.36 4.37 -15.06
C CYS A 33 10.90 3.96 -14.80
N ASP A 34 10.28 3.33 -15.81
CA ASP A 34 8.91 2.80 -15.75
C ASP A 34 7.83 3.85 -15.42
N PHE A 35 7.55 4.71 -16.39
CA PHE A 35 6.52 5.76 -16.30
C PHE A 35 5.16 5.30 -16.85
N GLU A 36 4.88 4.00 -16.94
CA GLU A 36 3.68 3.46 -17.62
C GLU A 36 2.35 3.79 -16.91
N GLN A 37 2.40 4.36 -15.69
CA GLN A 37 1.26 4.77 -14.87
C GLN A 37 0.19 3.68 -14.62
N ARG A 38 0.57 2.39 -14.73
CA ARG A 38 -0.34 1.24 -14.55
C ARG A 38 -0.81 1.01 -13.11
N GLY A 39 -0.29 1.79 -12.17
CA GLY A 39 -0.50 1.61 -10.74
C GLY A 39 0.59 0.74 -10.12
N ASN A 40 0.54 0.60 -8.81
CA ASN A 40 1.52 -0.16 -8.06
C ASN A 40 0.94 -1.50 -7.60
N TRP A 41 1.83 -2.37 -7.13
CA TRP A 41 1.46 -3.51 -6.31
C TRP A 41 0.71 -3.03 -5.04
N TYR A 42 -0.16 -3.88 -4.52
CA TYR A 42 -1.04 -3.53 -3.40
C TYR A 42 -0.26 -3.08 -2.15
N GLU A 43 0.89 -3.70 -1.91
CA GLU A 43 1.74 -3.46 -0.74
C GLU A 43 2.41 -2.08 -0.77
N TRP A 44 2.57 -1.50 -1.96
CA TRP A 44 3.15 -0.17 -2.16
C TRP A 44 2.11 0.92 -2.29
N SER A 45 0.84 0.55 -2.48
CA SER A 45 -0.22 1.49 -2.74
C SER A 45 -0.59 2.26 -1.47
N PRO A 46 -0.69 3.59 -1.52
CA PRO A 46 -1.28 4.38 -0.44
C PRO A 46 -2.72 3.89 -0.16
N PRO A 47 -3.18 3.88 1.10
CA PRO A 47 -4.50 3.35 1.48
C PRO A 47 -5.66 3.91 0.64
N GLU A 48 -5.63 5.22 0.36
CA GLU A 48 -6.64 5.89 -0.45
C GLU A 48 -6.72 5.39 -1.90
N ILE A 49 -5.59 4.98 -2.48
CA ILE A 49 -5.52 4.37 -3.81
C ILE A 49 -5.92 2.90 -3.72
N LEU A 50 -5.36 2.19 -2.74
CA LEU A 50 -5.56 0.75 -2.54
C LEU A 50 -7.04 0.40 -2.39
N TYR A 51 -7.73 1.09 -1.47
CA TYR A 51 -9.13 0.82 -1.19
C TYR A 51 -10.05 1.23 -2.34
N ALA A 52 -9.74 2.32 -3.05
CA ALA A 52 -10.47 2.69 -4.26
C ALA A 52 -10.30 1.62 -5.35
N GLN A 53 -9.08 1.11 -5.54
CA GLN A 53 -8.80 0.04 -6.50
C GLN A 53 -9.51 -1.27 -6.14
N TYR A 54 -9.61 -1.62 -4.86
CA TYR A 54 -10.40 -2.77 -4.40
C TYR A 54 -11.86 -2.64 -4.85
N VAL A 55 -12.48 -1.49 -4.60
CA VAL A 55 -13.89 -1.27 -4.96
C VAL A 55 -14.11 -1.26 -6.47
N GLU A 56 -13.24 -0.61 -7.25
CA GLU A 56 -13.30 -0.62 -8.72
C GLU A 56 -13.17 -2.05 -9.29
N ASN A 57 -12.27 -2.86 -8.74
CA ASN A 57 -12.10 -4.26 -9.15
C ASN A 57 -13.35 -5.09 -8.80
N ILE A 58 -13.89 -4.93 -7.58
CA ILE A 58 -15.12 -5.60 -7.15
C ILE A 58 -16.29 -5.21 -8.05
N GLU A 59 -16.46 -3.91 -8.32
CA GLU A 59 -17.54 -3.41 -9.16
C GLU A 59 -17.46 -4.00 -10.58
N ARG A 60 -16.26 -4.03 -11.16
CA ARG A 60 -16.02 -4.63 -12.49
C ARG A 60 -16.35 -6.12 -12.51
N GLU A 61 -15.94 -6.87 -11.50
CA GLU A 61 -16.25 -8.30 -11.41
C GLU A 61 -17.75 -8.56 -11.17
N MET A 62 -18.42 -7.71 -10.38
CA MET A 62 -19.87 -7.77 -10.19
C MET A 62 -20.67 -7.48 -11.46
N GLN A 63 -20.11 -6.74 -12.42
CA GLN A 63 -20.71 -6.52 -13.74
C GLN A 63 -20.45 -7.69 -14.69
N ARG A 64 -19.31 -8.37 -14.55
CA ARG A 64 -18.90 -9.49 -15.40
C ARG A 64 -19.64 -10.78 -15.07
N VAL A 65 -19.77 -11.08 -13.79
CA VAL A 65 -20.57 -12.21 -13.30
C VAL A 65 -21.99 -11.67 -13.10
N GLU A 66 -23.05 -12.36 -13.53
CA GLU A 66 -24.42 -12.00 -13.11
C GLU A 66 -24.53 -12.19 -11.60
N ALA A 67 -24.07 -11.19 -10.86
CA ALA A 67 -23.73 -11.31 -9.47
C ALA A 67 -25.04 -11.26 -8.67
N GLY A 68 -25.62 -12.45 -8.47
CA GLY A 68 -26.83 -12.68 -7.71
C GLY A 68 -26.65 -12.36 -6.22
N ALA A 69 -27.22 -13.18 -5.33
CA ALA A 69 -27.17 -12.94 -3.89
C ALA A 69 -25.74 -12.87 -3.31
N ALA A 70 -24.77 -13.54 -3.94
CA ALA A 70 -23.37 -13.58 -3.48
C ALA A 70 -22.65 -12.22 -3.52
N ALA A 71 -23.13 -11.25 -4.29
CA ALA A 71 -22.55 -9.90 -4.32
C ALA A 71 -23.21 -8.91 -3.36
N ALA A 72 -24.28 -9.32 -2.66
CA ALA A 72 -25.00 -8.44 -1.74
C ALA A 72 -24.11 -7.77 -0.68
N PRO A 73 -23.14 -8.47 -0.03
CA PRO A 73 -22.26 -7.83 0.96
C PRO A 73 -21.39 -6.70 0.40
N TRP A 74 -21.10 -6.75 -0.90
CA TRP A 74 -20.20 -5.80 -1.57
C TRP A 74 -20.93 -4.61 -2.18
N ARG A 75 -22.24 -4.74 -2.41
CA ARG A 75 -23.07 -3.64 -2.93
C ARG A 75 -23.04 -2.43 -2.01
N ASP A 76 -23.04 -2.64 -0.70
CA ASP A 76 -22.99 -1.56 0.28
C ASP A 76 -21.65 -0.80 0.21
N LEU A 77 -20.53 -1.51 0.06
CA LEU A 77 -19.22 -0.90 -0.08
C LEU A 77 -19.09 -0.12 -1.39
N VAL A 78 -19.57 -0.69 -2.51
CA VAL A 78 -19.62 -0.01 -3.82
C VAL A 78 -20.52 1.22 -3.77
N ALA A 79 -21.70 1.11 -3.16
CA ALA A 79 -22.61 2.24 -3.00
C ALA A 79 -22.01 3.35 -2.14
N LEU A 80 -21.34 2.99 -1.04
CA LEU A 80 -20.62 3.92 -0.18
C LEU A 80 -19.54 4.65 -0.98
N TYR A 81 -18.68 3.93 -1.70
CA TYR A 81 -17.64 4.53 -2.54
C TYR A 81 -18.22 5.49 -3.60
N ARG A 82 -19.30 5.11 -4.28
CA ARG A 82 -19.97 5.97 -5.27
C ARG A 82 -20.63 7.21 -4.66
N SER A 83 -20.98 7.17 -3.37
CA SER A 83 -21.52 8.33 -2.66
C SER A 83 -20.44 9.36 -2.31
N VAL A 84 -19.17 8.96 -2.31
CA VAL A 84 -18.04 9.85 -2.03
C VAL A 84 -17.89 10.88 -3.15
N SER A 85 -17.72 12.15 -2.75
CA SER A 85 -17.46 13.24 -3.69
C SER A 85 -16.02 13.17 -4.21
N LEU A 86 -15.83 12.57 -5.39
CA LEU A 86 -14.52 12.54 -6.05
C LEU A 86 -14.19 13.92 -6.69
N PRO A 87 -12.93 14.39 -6.61
CA PRO A 87 -12.53 15.71 -7.11
C PRO A 87 -12.75 15.89 -8.62
N HIS A 88 -12.52 14.82 -9.40
CA HIS A 88 -12.75 14.81 -10.84
C HIS A 88 -13.73 13.68 -11.20
N LYS A 89 -14.86 14.03 -11.85
CA LYS A 89 -15.79 13.04 -12.42
C LYS A 89 -15.16 12.40 -13.67
N ARG A 90 -15.43 11.12 -13.93
CA ARG A 90 -15.01 10.32 -15.11
C ARG A 90 -15.05 11.13 -16.42
N ALA A 91 -13.94 11.79 -16.75
CA ALA A 91 -13.75 12.53 -17.98
C ALA A 91 -12.50 12.06 -18.75
N VAL A 92 -11.72 11.13 -18.17
CA VAL A 92 -10.47 10.65 -18.76
C VAL A 92 -10.77 9.48 -19.68
N CYS A 93 -10.23 9.54 -20.90
CA CYS A 93 -10.50 8.60 -21.98
C CYS A 93 -9.17 7.95 -22.40
N GLY A 94 -8.86 6.79 -21.82
CA GLY A 94 -7.67 6.02 -22.13
C GLY A 94 -7.58 4.72 -21.30
N LYS A 95 -6.98 3.67 -21.86
CA LYS A 95 -6.95 2.33 -21.24
C LYS A 95 -6.13 2.27 -19.94
N VAL A 96 -5.10 3.12 -19.82
CA VAL A 96 -4.24 3.18 -18.63
C VAL A 96 -5.00 3.86 -17.50
N GLU A 97 -5.70 4.93 -17.83
CA GLU A 97 -6.48 5.74 -16.91
C GLU A 97 -7.71 4.99 -16.41
N ASP A 98 -8.30 4.11 -17.24
CA ASP A 98 -9.34 3.19 -16.80
C ASP A 98 -8.82 2.11 -15.83
N SER A 99 -7.55 1.70 -15.97
CA SER A 99 -6.97 0.63 -15.15
C SER A 99 -6.45 1.13 -13.80
N ASN A 100 -5.98 2.37 -13.75
CA ASN A 100 -5.40 3.02 -12.57
C ASN A 100 -6.16 4.31 -12.19
N TRP A 101 -7.47 4.29 -12.42
CA TRP A 101 -8.40 5.40 -12.22
C TRP A 101 -8.27 6.15 -10.88
N PRO A 102 -8.03 5.48 -9.73
CA PRO A 102 -7.90 6.17 -8.44
C PRO A 102 -6.85 7.30 -8.41
N TRP A 103 -5.77 7.18 -9.18
CA TRP A 103 -4.76 8.24 -9.28
C TRP A 103 -5.24 9.43 -10.12
N PHE A 104 -6.00 9.19 -11.18
CA PHE A 104 -6.43 10.23 -12.13
C PHE A 104 -7.58 11.09 -11.62
N VAL A 105 -8.35 10.60 -10.63
CA VAL A 105 -9.41 11.41 -9.99
C VAL A 105 -8.89 12.38 -8.94
N MET A 106 -7.68 12.12 -8.43
CA MET A 106 -7.08 12.90 -7.37
C MET A 106 -6.69 14.30 -7.85
N THR A 107 -6.69 15.25 -6.92
CA THR A 107 -6.05 16.54 -7.15
C THR A 107 -4.53 16.37 -7.19
N ALA A 108 -3.81 17.34 -7.76
CA ALA A 108 -2.35 17.32 -7.75
C ALA A 108 -1.78 17.21 -6.32
N GLN A 109 -2.39 17.91 -5.35
CA GLN A 109 -1.99 17.83 -3.95
C GLN A 109 -2.16 16.42 -3.38
N GLN A 110 -3.27 15.74 -3.67
CA GLN A 110 -3.49 14.36 -3.22
C GLN A 110 -2.50 13.38 -3.85
N GLN A 111 -2.24 13.54 -5.16
CA GLN A 111 -1.20 12.76 -5.86
C GLN A 111 0.18 13.00 -5.25
N GLU A 112 0.49 14.22 -4.81
CA GLU A 112 1.71 14.54 -4.09
C GLU A 112 1.79 13.76 -2.77
N LYS A 113 0.75 13.81 -1.94
CA LYS A 113 0.70 13.07 -0.65
C LYS A 113 0.76 11.56 -0.83
N ALA A 114 0.17 11.03 -1.90
CA ALA A 114 0.24 9.63 -2.28
C ALA A 114 1.67 9.24 -2.71
N GLN A 115 2.38 10.10 -3.45
CA GLN A 115 3.80 9.88 -3.78
C GLN A 115 4.71 9.92 -2.55
N VAL A 116 4.43 10.82 -1.60
CA VAL A 116 5.18 10.88 -0.32
C VAL A 116 5.07 9.58 0.46
N TYR A 117 3.90 8.94 0.46
CA TYR A 117 3.73 7.62 1.05
C TYR A 117 4.67 6.58 0.42
N MET A 118 4.72 6.51 -0.91
CA MET A 118 5.63 5.60 -1.61
C MET A 118 7.10 5.93 -1.37
N ILE A 119 7.47 7.20 -1.23
CA ILE A 119 8.82 7.61 -0.84
C ILE A 119 9.16 7.07 0.55
N GLY A 120 8.24 7.12 1.51
CA GLY A 120 8.44 6.54 2.84
C GLY A 120 8.72 5.04 2.77
N LEU A 121 7.97 4.29 1.95
CA LEU A 121 8.18 2.86 1.72
C LEU A 121 9.49 2.57 0.97
N LEU A 122 9.89 3.42 0.04
CA LEU A 122 11.15 3.30 -0.68
C LEU A 122 12.33 3.49 0.27
N ILE A 123 12.31 4.53 1.11
CA ILE A 123 13.34 4.78 2.12
C ILE A 123 13.43 3.60 3.08
N TYR A 124 12.28 3.06 3.52
CA TYR A 124 12.24 1.84 4.32
C TYR A 124 13.01 0.69 3.64
N CYS A 125 12.69 0.38 2.39
CA CYS A 125 13.34 -0.71 1.65
C CYS A 125 14.86 -0.50 1.49
N ILE A 126 15.28 0.74 1.21
CA ILE A 126 16.71 1.09 1.08
C ILE A 126 17.46 0.81 2.37
N PHE A 127 16.95 1.29 3.51
CA PHE A 127 17.66 1.19 4.79
C PHE A 127 17.52 -0.19 5.43
N GLU A 128 16.40 -0.87 5.23
CA GLU A 128 16.23 -2.24 5.70
C GLU A 128 16.89 -3.29 4.80
N GLY A 129 17.31 -2.91 3.59
CA GLY A 129 17.98 -3.80 2.64
C GLY A 129 17.04 -4.80 1.99
N THR A 130 15.79 -4.41 1.75
CA THR A 130 14.76 -5.26 1.12
C THR A 130 14.37 -4.69 -0.25
N SER A 131 14.00 -5.56 -1.18
CA SER A 131 13.44 -5.14 -2.49
C SER A 131 11.96 -4.78 -2.41
N ASN A 132 11.29 -5.26 -1.36
CA ASN A 132 9.86 -5.08 -1.15
C ASN A 132 9.58 -4.78 0.33
N VAL A 133 8.46 -4.11 0.58
CA VAL A 133 8.01 -3.78 1.95
C VAL A 133 7.52 -5.02 2.69
N ARG A 134 7.16 -6.07 1.95
CA ARG A 134 6.67 -7.34 2.45
C ARG A 134 7.13 -8.47 1.58
N LEU A 135 7.22 -9.66 2.17
CA LEU A 135 7.36 -10.87 1.40
C LEU A 135 6.08 -11.09 0.62
N ASN A 136 6.23 -11.21 -0.70
CA ASN A 136 5.14 -11.67 -1.54
C ASN A 136 5.61 -12.80 -2.45
N ILE A 137 4.64 -13.54 -2.99
CA ILE A 137 4.88 -14.73 -3.82
C ILE A 137 5.69 -14.40 -5.08
N ALA A 138 5.63 -13.15 -5.56
CA ALA A 138 6.20 -12.75 -6.84
C ALA A 138 7.66 -12.27 -6.74
N ASN A 139 8.02 -11.57 -5.66
CA ASN A 139 9.24 -10.75 -5.59
C ASN A 139 10.14 -11.07 -4.38
N ALA A 140 9.97 -12.22 -3.72
CA ALA A 140 10.84 -12.62 -2.61
C ALA A 140 12.22 -13.08 -3.11
N TYR A 141 13.30 -12.43 -2.68
CA TYR A 141 14.67 -12.85 -2.98
C TYR A 141 15.23 -13.74 -1.87
N ARG A 142 16.03 -14.74 -2.24
CA ARG A 142 16.57 -15.75 -1.29
C ARG A 142 17.44 -15.19 -0.16
N HIS A 143 17.98 -13.99 -0.33
CA HIS A 143 18.90 -13.37 0.62
C HIS A 143 18.22 -12.35 1.54
N GLU A 144 16.93 -12.08 1.33
CA GLU A 144 16.17 -11.17 2.17
C GLU A 144 15.83 -11.85 3.50
N ASP A 145 15.96 -11.09 4.58
CA ASP A 145 15.58 -11.55 5.91
C ASP A 145 14.05 -11.56 6.00
N PRO A 146 13.41 -12.75 6.15
CA PRO A 146 11.96 -12.86 6.12
C PRO A 146 11.27 -12.19 7.32
N GLU A 147 12.02 -11.91 8.39
CA GLU A 147 11.51 -11.23 9.59
C GLU A 147 11.44 -9.70 9.39
N ILE A 148 12.15 -9.16 8.40
CA ILE A 148 12.16 -7.73 8.11
C ILE A 148 11.05 -7.40 7.12
N GLN A 149 9.92 -6.96 7.66
CA GLN A 149 8.77 -6.52 6.88
C GLN A 149 8.15 -5.28 7.50
N PHE A 150 7.65 -4.37 6.66
CA PHE A 150 7.01 -3.15 7.11
C PHE A 150 5.79 -3.48 8.00
N PRO A 151 5.71 -2.92 9.22
CA PRO A 151 6.40 -1.72 9.72
C PRO A 151 7.63 -1.97 10.64
N THR A 152 8.17 -3.18 10.70
CA THR A 152 9.28 -3.54 11.59
C THR A 152 10.61 -2.97 11.08
N PHE A 153 11.39 -2.35 11.97
CA PHE A 153 12.70 -1.77 11.64
C PHE A 153 13.83 -2.51 12.34
N LYS A 154 14.84 -2.93 11.59
CA LYS A 154 16.08 -3.51 12.10
C LYS A 154 17.24 -2.54 11.91
N ASN A 155 17.43 -2.06 10.69
CA ASN A 155 18.62 -1.33 10.27
C ASN A 155 18.43 0.19 10.26
N SER A 156 17.21 0.69 10.06
CA SER A 156 16.96 2.14 9.96
C SER A 156 17.30 2.86 11.29
N PRO A 157 18.08 3.95 11.25
CA PRO A 157 18.26 4.87 12.38
C PRO A 157 16.95 5.47 12.91
N MET A 158 16.90 5.83 14.19
CA MET A 158 15.67 6.30 14.86
C MET A 158 15.03 7.52 14.17
N LEU A 159 15.85 8.45 13.67
CA LEU A 159 15.36 9.64 12.96
C LEU A 159 14.66 9.26 11.66
N LEU A 160 15.24 8.34 10.89
CA LEU A 160 14.63 7.80 9.68
C LEU A 160 13.35 7.03 9.98
N ARG A 161 13.28 6.24 11.06
CA ARG A 161 12.03 5.58 11.47
C ARG A 161 10.89 6.58 11.65
N LYS A 162 11.17 7.72 12.30
CA LYS A 162 10.19 8.80 12.50
C LYS A 162 9.76 9.44 11.18
N LEU A 163 10.70 9.68 10.26
CA LEU A 163 10.39 10.21 8.93
C LEU A 163 9.56 9.22 8.11
N ILE A 164 9.94 7.94 8.09
CA ILE A 164 9.19 6.87 7.41
C ILE A 164 7.77 6.80 7.97
N GLN A 165 7.60 6.82 9.29
CA GLN A 165 6.27 6.83 9.92
C GLN A 165 5.46 8.09 9.54
N LYS A 166 6.10 9.27 9.51
CA LYS A 166 5.48 10.54 9.07
C LYS A 166 5.04 10.48 7.61
N TYR A 167 5.87 9.92 6.72
CA TYR A 167 5.60 9.85 5.29
C TYR A 167 4.55 8.80 4.95
N THR A 168 4.55 7.69 5.68
CA THR A 168 3.58 6.60 5.55
C THR A 168 2.37 6.76 6.48
N ALA A 169 2.09 7.98 6.94
CA ALA A 169 0.95 8.24 7.80
C ALA A 169 -0.37 7.77 7.14
N GLY A 170 -1.21 7.11 7.92
CA GLY A 170 -2.43 6.44 7.45
C GLY A 170 -2.24 4.99 7.00
N ALA A 171 -1.00 4.45 6.98
CA ALA A 171 -0.81 3.03 6.70
C ALA A 171 -1.54 2.15 7.74
N PRO A 172 -2.28 1.12 7.33
CA PRO A 172 -3.01 0.22 8.24
C PRO A 172 -2.08 -0.56 9.19
N GLU A 173 -0.77 -0.58 8.91
CA GLU A 173 0.27 -1.15 9.75
C GLU A 173 0.51 -0.37 11.05
N TRP A 174 0.25 0.93 11.03
CA TRP A 174 0.40 1.82 12.19
C TRP A 174 -0.80 1.78 13.12
N GLU A 175 -1.94 1.26 12.66
CA GLU A 175 -3.15 1.19 13.48
C GLU A 175 -2.90 0.28 14.69
N PRO A 176 -3.16 0.79 15.91
CA PRO A 176 -3.12 -0.03 17.12
C PRO A 176 -4.01 -1.25 16.95
N TYR A 177 -3.54 -2.39 17.44
CA TYR A 177 -4.32 -3.62 17.44
C TYR A 177 -5.68 -3.46 18.16
N GLU A 178 -5.79 -2.51 19.09
CA GLU A 178 -6.98 -2.25 19.91
C GLU A 178 -8.08 -1.43 19.23
N THR A 179 -7.76 -0.66 18.18
CA THR A 179 -8.73 0.16 17.43
C THR A 179 -9.34 -0.58 16.25
N HIS A 180 -9.02 -1.88 16.11
CA HIS A 180 -9.56 -2.72 15.07
C HIS A 180 -11.10 -2.83 15.22
N PRO A 181 -11.90 -2.63 14.14
CA PRO A 181 -13.37 -2.64 14.20
C PRO A 181 -14.00 -3.96 14.69
N SER A 182 -13.20 -4.99 14.97
CA SER A 182 -13.63 -6.35 15.36
C SER A 182 -14.03 -6.48 16.84
N ARG A 183 -14.18 -5.39 17.60
CA ARG A 183 -14.52 -5.45 19.03
C ARG A 183 -16.02 -5.53 19.33
N ASP A 184 -16.80 -6.15 18.45
CA ASP A 184 -18.01 -6.81 18.94
C ASP A 184 -17.54 -8.04 19.74
N HIS A 185 -17.75 -8.00 21.05
CA HIS A 185 -17.37 -9.07 21.99
C HIS A 185 -18.05 -10.42 21.70
N SER A 186 -18.92 -10.49 20.69
CA SER A 186 -19.48 -11.72 20.15
C SER A 186 -18.72 -12.30 18.95
N SER A 187 -17.73 -11.60 18.41
CA SER A 187 -17.08 -11.98 17.16
C SER A 187 -15.69 -12.58 17.36
N THR A 188 -15.54 -13.84 16.93
CA THR A 188 -14.35 -14.70 17.02
C THR A 188 -13.29 -14.33 15.97
N TRP A 189 -12.87 -13.06 15.88
CA TRP A 189 -11.86 -12.66 14.90
C TRP A 189 -10.44 -12.78 15.48
N PRO A 190 -9.49 -13.33 14.72
CA PRO A 190 -8.12 -13.50 15.19
C PRO A 190 -7.38 -12.15 15.25
N PRO A 191 -6.41 -12.02 16.18
CA PRO A 191 -5.48 -10.90 16.20
C PRO A 191 -4.72 -10.78 14.89
N ARG A 192 -4.54 -9.55 14.38
CA ARG A 192 -3.90 -9.22 13.08
C ARG A 192 -4.07 -10.37 12.07
N ALA A 193 -5.19 -10.40 11.35
CA ALA A 193 -5.54 -11.52 10.46
C ALA A 193 -4.30 -12.16 9.83
N THR A 194 -4.01 -13.36 10.34
CA THR A 194 -2.87 -14.18 9.91
C THR A 194 -2.92 -14.26 8.39
N ARG A 195 -1.76 -14.13 7.75
CA ARG A 195 -1.69 -14.08 6.29
C ARG A 195 -1.31 -15.42 5.72
N VAL A 196 -1.48 -15.56 4.41
CA VAL A 196 -0.85 -16.63 3.66
C VAL A 196 0.50 -16.15 3.15
N ILE A 197 1.56 -16.86 3.51
CA ILE A 197 2.92 -16.64 3.03
C ILE A 197 3.36 -17.81 2.15
N ARG A 198 4.43 -17.60 1.37
CA ARG A 198 5.08 -18.67 0.61
C ARG A 198 6.34 -19.14 1.33
N ASN A 199 6.41 -20.43 1.62
CA ASN A 199 7.58 -21.11 2.15
C ASN A 199 8.08 -22.13 1.12
N GLY A 200 9.08 -21.73 0.32
CA GLY A 200 9.54 -22.52 -0.82
C GLY A 200 8.45 -22.70 -1.89
N THR A 201 8.01 -23.95 -2.10
CA THR A 201 6.93 -24.29 -3.04
C THR A 201 5.54 -24.25 -2.41
N ASN A 202 5.44 -24.14 -1.09
CA ASN A 202 4.19 -24.30 -0.35
C ASN A 202 3.61 -22.94 0.05
N LEU A 203 2.29 -22.87 0.11
CA LEU A 203 1.55 -21.79 0.77
C LEU A 203 1.24 -22.24 2.20
N GLN A 204 1.50 -21.38 3.16
CA GLN A 204 1.29 -21.65 4.59
C GLN A 204 0.73 -20.41 5.26
N THR A 205 0.08 -20.56 6.41
CA THR A 205 -0.27 -19.39 7.22
C THR A 205 0.97 -18.84 7.92
N GLU A 206 1.02 -17.52 8.10
CA GLU A 206 2.11 -16.84 8.82
C GLU A 206 2.28 -17.37 10.25
N ALA A 207 1.19 -17.78 10.91
CA ALA A 207 1.22 -18.35 12.25
C ALA A 207 1.93 -19.72 12.31
N SER A 208 1.98 -20.44 11.17
CA SER A 208 2.62 -21.74 11.04
C SER A 208 4.00 -21.66 10.39
N ALA A 209 4.48 -20.45 10.08
CA ALA A 209 5.81 -20.23 9.52
C ALA A 209 6.88 -20.70 10.51
N GLY A 210 7.57 -21.80 10.18
CA GLY A 210 8.61 -22.40 11.03
C GLY A 210 8.16 -23.54 11.93
N ALA A 211 6.88 -23.95 11.89
CA ALA A 211 6.45 -25.18 12.54
C ALA A 211 6.94 -26.40 11.73
N GLU A 212 7.67 -27.32 12.37
CA GLU A 212 8.19 -28.54 11.74
C GLU A 212 7.08 -29.52 11.27
N SER A 213 5.82 -29.28 11.65
CA SER A 213 4.71 -30.16 11.30
C SER A 213 3.93 -29.65 10.09
N ASN A 214 3.93 -30.43 9.00
CA ASN A 214 3.07 -30.33 7.82
C ASN A 214 1.58 -30.63 8.13
N LEU A 215 0.98 -29.97 9.11
CA LEU A 215 -0.41 -30.20 9.52
C LEU A 215 -1.42 -29.21 8.93
N GLU A 216 -0.98 -28.16 8.24
CA GLU A 216 -1.90 -27.24 7.58
C GLU A 216 -2.53 -27.87 6.35
N THR A 217 -3.85 -27.77 6.27
CA THR A 217 -4.64 -28.22 5.14
C THR A 217 -4.87 -27.08 4.14
N GLU A 218 -5.25 -27.42 2.90
CA GLU A 218 -5.67 -26.43 1.89
C GLU A 218 -6.83 -25.55 2.40
N HIS A 219 -7.71 -26.13 3.22
CA HIS A 219 -8.82 -25.43 3.85
C HIS A 219 -8.31 -24.32 4.78
N ASP A 220 -7.30 -24.59 5.60
CA ASP A 220 -6.75 -23.60 6.55
C ASP A 220 -6.12 -22.41 5.81
N VAL A 221 -5.41 -22.68 4.71
CA VAL A 221 -4.83 -21.63 3.85
C VAL A 221 -5.92 -20.79 3.20
N LEU A 222 -6.96 -21.41 2.67
CA LEU A 222 -8.09 -20.71 2.04
C LEU A 222 -8.88 -19.87 3.04
N GLU A 223 -9.20 -20.44 4.20
CA GLU A 223 -9.90 -19.74 5.27
C GLU A 223 -9.10 -18.54 5.77
N THR A 224 -7.78 -18.70 5.93
CA THR A 224 -6.86 -17.62 6.29
C THR A 224 -6.85 -16.51 5.25
N ALA A 225 -6.77 -16.85 3.96
CA ALA A 225 -6.81 -15.86 2.87
C ALA A 225 -8.16 -15.10 2.84
N LEU A 226 -9.28 -15.81 3.03
CA LEU A 226 -10.62 -15.20 3.07
C LEU A 226 -10.78 -14.27 4.27
N ASN A 227 -10.30 -14.67 5.44
CA ASN A 227 -10.34 -13.86 6.65
C ASN A 227 -9.47 -12.60 6.52
N TRP A 228 -8.27 -12.73 5.94
CA TRP A 228 -7.42 -11.59 5.63
C TRP A 228 -8.13 -10.61 4.68
N TRP A 229 -8.73 -11.12 3.60
CA TRP A 229 -9.45 -10.29 2.63
C TRP A 229 -10.68 -9.61 3.24
N ALA A 230 -11.43 -10.31 4.10
CA ALA A 230 -12.56 -9.72 4.82
C ALA A 230 -12.12 -8.53 5.68
N VAL A 231 -10.97 -8.63 6.36
CA VAL A 231 -10.39 -7.53 7.14
C VAL A 231 -9.99 -6.35 6.25
N GLU A 232 -9.35 -6.61 5.12
CA GLU A 232 -9.00 -5.56 4.15
C GLU A 232 -10.23 -4.79 3.64
N LEU A 233 -11.34 -5.49 3.36
CA LEU A 233 -12.56 -4.84 2.92
C LEU A 233 -13.27 -4.06 4.04
N GLN A 234 -13.17 -4.48 5.29
CA GLN A 234 -13.65 -3.67 6.42
C GLN A 234 -12.82 -2.41 6.58
N ARG A 235 -11.51 -2.47 6.37
CA ARG A 235 -10.65 -1.27 6.35
C ARG A 235 -11.04 -0.31 5.25
N ALA A 236 -11.28 -0.82 4.03
CA ALA A 236 -11.81 0.00 2.95
C ALA A 236 -13.15 0.65 3.31
N LYS A 237 -14.08 -0.11 3.90
CA LYS A 237 -15.37 0.42 4.36
C LYS A 237 -15.21 1.50 5.42
N HIS A 238 -14.36 1.26 6.43
CA HIS A 238 -14.06 2.24 7.47
C HIS A 238 -13.46 3.50 6.87
N PHE A 239 -12.48 3.34 5.97
CA PHE A 239 -11.83 4.44 5.27
C PHE A 239 -12.84 5.34 4.54
N PHE A 240 -13.73 4.78 3.73
CA PHE A 240 -14.74 5.57 3.01
C PHE A 240 -15.83 6.14 3.92
N THR A 241 -16.12 5.49 5.05
CA THR A 241 -17.07 6.04 6.04
C THR A 241 -16.47 7.28 6.72
N THR A 242 -15.20 7.22 7.09
CA THR A 242 -14.49 8.31 7.79
C THR A 242 -14.17 9.49 6.86
N HIS A 243 -13.90 9.21 5.57
CA HIS A 243 -13.47 10.22 4.59
C HIS A 243 -14.55 10.55 3.54
N GLY A 244 -15.78 10.05 3.67
CA GLY A 244 -16.79 10.09 2.60
C GLY A 244 -17.24 11.50 2.19
N GLU A 245 -17.29 12.45 3.14
CA GLU A 245 -17.62 13.86 2.86
C GLU A 245 -16.38 14.69 2.50
N THR A 246 -15.20 14.26 2.96
CA THR A 246 -13.93 14.99 2.92
C THR A 246 -12.85 14.24 2.17
N TYR A 247 -13.19 13.44 1.14
CA TYR A 247 -12.20 12.72 0.34
C TYR A 247 -11.15 13.66 -0.27
N ARG A 248 -11.41 14.98 -0.29
CA ARG A 248 -10.44 16.05 -0.58
C ARG A 248 -9.20 16.03 0.32
N ASP A 249 -9.33 15.57 1.56
CA ASP A 249 -8.33 15.74 2.62
C ASP A 249 -7.53 14.45 2.85
N VAL A 250 -7.65 13.45 1.95
CA VAL A 250 -6.91 12.19 2.06
C VAL A 250 -5.40 12.44 1.99
N GLY A 251 -4.67 11.84 2.95
CA GLY A 251 -3.22 11.98 3.05
C GLY A 251 -2.74 13.35 3.56
N GLU A 252 -3.63 14.24 4.03
CA GLU A 252 -3.24 15.57 4.52
C GLU A 252 -2.21 15.57 5.65
N CYS A 253 -2.20 14.53 6.47
CA CYS A 253 -1.24 14.37 7.56
C CYS A 253 0.20 14.09 7.07
N ARG A 254 0.38 13.76 5.78
CA ARG A 254 1.70 13.56 5.19
C ARG A 254 2.29 14.92 4.77
N PRO A 255 3.62 15.09 4.78
CA PRO A 255 4.25 16.30 4.27
C PRO A 255 4.11 16.45 2.75
N THR A 256 4.45 17.62 2.22
CA THR A 256 4.65 17.88 0.78
C THR A 256 6.01 17.33 0.32
N LEU A 257 6.22 17.17 -0.98
CA LEU A 257 7.53 16.76 -1.53
C LEU A 257 8.63 17.77 -1.19
N LYS A 258 8.28 19.06 -1.09
CA LYS A 258 9.20 20.11 -0.68
C LYS A 258 9.64 19.93 0.78
N GLU A 259 8.71 19.63 1.67
CA GLU A 259 9.03 19.34 3.08
C GLU A 259 9.82 18.05 3.22
N VAL A 260 9.52 17.00 2.44
CA VAL A 260 10.34 15.78 2.38
C VAL A 260 11.77 16.10 1.98
N LEU A 261 11.98 16.91 0.94
CA LEU A 261 13.32 17.30 0.51
C LEU A 261 14.07 18.03 1.63
N LEU A 262 13.41 18.95 2.33
CA LEU A 262 14.00 19.68 3.46
C LEU A 262 14.34 18.74 4.63
N ASP A 263 13.41 17.86 5.00
CA ASP A 263 13.62 16.85 6.05
C ASP A 263 14.86 16.00 5.72
N LEU A 264 15.00 15.52 4.49
CA LEU A 264 16.13 14.69 4.04
C LEU A 264 17.44 15.46 3.94
N GLN A 265 17.43 16.73 3.51
CA GLN A 265 18.63 17.59 3.47
C GLN A 265 19.14 17.94 4.87
N CYS A 266 18.25 17.95 5.87
CA CYS A 266 18.62 18.21 7.25
C CYS A 266 19.21 16.97 7.95
N LEU A 267 19.11 15.78 7.36
CA LEU A 267 19.79 14.59 7.88
C LEU A 267 21.29 14.77 7.73
N GLN A 268 22.00 14.88 8.86
CA GLN A 268 23.46 14.84 8.82
C GLN A 268 23.90 13.39 8.65
N LEU A 269 24.93 13.13 7.85
CA LEU A 269 25.47 11.78 7.64
C LEU A 269 25.87 11.09 8.96
N SER A 270 26.30 11.87 9.97
CA SER A 270 26.62 11.38 11.32
C SER A 270 25.41 10.88 12.12
N GLU A 271 24.19 11.18 11.68
CA GLU A 271 22.94 10.71 12.30
C GLU A 271 22.41 9.42 11.64
N LEU A 272 23.11 8.94 10.60
CA LEU A 272 22.78 7.74 9.82
C LEU A 272 23.70 6.54 10.09
N GLU A 273 24.80 6.75 10.82
CA GLU A 273 25.73 5.72 11.30
C GLU A 273 25.30 5.13 12.66
#